data_AF-A0A9K3DB91-F1
#
_entry.id   AF-A0A9K3DB91-F1
#
_cell.length_a   1.000
_cell.length_b   1.000
_cell.length_c   1.000
_cell.angle_alpha   90.00
_cell.angle_beta   90.00
_cell.angle_gamma   90.00
#
_symmetry.space_group_name_H-M   'P 1'
#
loop_
_entity.id
_entity.type
_entity.pdbx_description
1 polymer ?
#
loop_
_entity_poly.entity_id
_entity_poly.type
_entity_poly.pdbx_seq_one_letter_code
_entity_poly.pdbx_strand_id
1 'polypeptide(L)'
;KMKELIKANVDFLRMDVSKEDALRMFAYNKYKVELINSRIADGETASVFRCGNFIDLCRGPHVARTGLVKALWIQRSSGCYWKGDQAR
;
A
#
# COMPACT_ATOMS: atom_id res chain seq x y z
N LYS A 1 -0.74 18.46 -2.03
CA LYS A 1 -1.28 17.08 -2.08
C LYS A 1 -1.24 16.32 -0.74
N MET A 2 -0.10 15.85 -0.20
CA MET A 2 -0.11 15.07 1.07
C MET A 2 -0.61 15.88 2.29
N LYS A 3 -0.19 17.14 2.42
CA LYS A 3 -0.70 18.03 3.49
C LYS A 3 -2.21 18.30 3.38
N GLU A 4 -2.79 18.27 2.17
CA GLU A 4 -4.25 18.37 2.00
C GLU A 4 -4.96 17.11 2.50
N LEU A 5 -4.45 15.92 2.18
CA LEU A 5 -4.99 14.66 2.68
C LEU A 5 -4.91 14.54 4.21
N ILE A 6 -3.82 15.03 4.81
CA ILE A 6 -3.69 15.11 6.28
C ILE A 6 -4.76 16.03 6.86
N LYS A 7 -4.95 17.23 6.28
CA LYS A 7 -6.00 18.17 6.70
C LYS A 7 -7.41 17.63 6.52
N ALA A 8 -7.64 16.84 5.46
CA ALA A 8 -8.92 16.19 5.20
C ALA A 8 -9.26 15.09 6.22
N ASN A 9 -8.28 14.63 7.02
CA ASN A 9 -8.46 13.71 8.13
C ASN A 9 -9.21 12.41 7.75
N VAL A 10 -8.78 11.81 6.64
CA VAL A 10 -9.39 10.60 6.06
C VAL A 10 -8.98 9.37 6.86
N ASP A 11 -9.92 8.44 7.07
CA ASP A 11 -9.67 7.19 7.77
C ASP A 11 -8.87 6.19 6.92
N PHE A 12 -8.04 5.39 7.60
CA PHE A 12 -7.42 4.21 7.02
C PHE A 12 -8.27 2.98 7.32
N LEU A 13 -9.01 2.52 6.32
CA LEU A 13 -9.91 1.37 6.45
C LEU A 13 -9.19 0.10 6.05
N ARG A 14 -9.06 -0.84 6.98
CA ARG A 14 -8.54 -2.18 6.69
C ARG A 14 -9.64 -3.05 6.09
N MET A 15 -9.29 -3.78 5.05
CA MET A 15 -10.11 -4.84 4.46
C MET A 15 -9.23 -6.07 4.26
N ASP A 16 -9.74 -7.24 4.61
CA ASP A 16 -9.09 -8.50 4.28
C ASP A 16 -9.81 -9.07 3.05
N VAL A 17 -9.06 -9.34 1.99
CA VAL A 17 -9.57 -9.78 0.68
C VAL A 17 -8.91 -11.09 0.27
N SER A 18 -9.54 -11.87 -0.60
CA SER A 18 -8.89 -13.08 -1.15
C SER A 18 -7.64 -12.72 -1.96
N LYS A 19 -6.73 -13.68 -2.14
CA LYS A 19 -5.56 -13.51 -3.02
C LYS A 19 -5.99 -13.14 -4.44
N GLU A 20 -7.04 -13.77 -4.96
CA GLU A 20 -7.58 -13.56 -6.30
C GLU A 20 -8.14 -12.14 -6.43
N ASP A 21 -8.87 -11.66 -5.42
CA ASP A 21 -9.37 -10.28 -5.39
C ASP A 21 -8.23 -9.27 -5.33
N ALA A 22 -7.21 -9.52 -4.51
CA ALA A 22 -6.03 -8.67 -4.45
C ALA A 22 -5.31 -8.61 -5.80
N LEU A 23 -5.14 -9.75 -6.49
CA LEU A 23 -4.54 -9.80 -7.83
C LEU A 23 -5.35 -9.00 -8.85
N ARG A 24 -6.69 -9.09 -8.80
CA ARG A 24 -7.57 -8.27 -9.65
C ARG A 24 -7.47 -6.79 -9.33
N MET A 25 -7.50 -6.41 -8.04
CA MET A 25 -7.40 -5.03 -7.59
C MET A 25 -6.08 -4.38 -8.01
N PHE A 26 -4.97 -5.11 -7.91
CA PHE A 26 -3.63 -4.60 -8.21
C PHE A 26 -3.11 -4.98 -9.60
N ALA A 27 -3.96 -5.48 -10.51
CA ALA A 27 -3.57 -5.92 -11.84
C ALA A 27 -2.82 -4.85 -12.66
N TYR A 28 -3.08 -3.57 -12.39
CA TYR A 28 -2.40 -2.44 -13.02
C TYR A 28 -0.95 -2.24 -12.56
N ASN A 29 -0.51 -2.88 -11.47
CA ASN A 29 0.81 -2.70 -10.88
C ASN A 29 1.58 -4.03 -10.83
N LYS A 30 2.49 -4.22 -11.80
CA LYS A 30 3.33 -5.42 -11.92
C LYS A 30 4.08 -5.78 -10.64
N TYR A 31 4.53 -4.79 -9.86
CA TYR A 31 5.29 -5.02 -8.63
C TYR A 31 4.42 -5.54 -7.49
N LYS A 32 3.19 -5.01 -7.37
CA LYS A 32 2.23 -5.49 -6.37
C LYS A 32 1.73 -6.89 -6.72
N VAL A 33 1.48 -7.18 -8.00
CA VAL A 33 1.15 -8.54 -8.46
C VAL A 33 2.26 -9.54 -8.11
N GLU A 34 3.52 -9.19 -8.39
CA GLU A 34 4.67 -10.04 -8.03
C GLU A 34 4.79 -10.24 -6.51
N LEU A 35 4.53 -9.20 -5.71
CA LEU A 35 4.50 -9.32 -4.25
C LEU A 35 3.38 -10.24 -3.77
N ILE A 36 2.17 -10.12 -4.32
CA ILE A 36 1.03 -10.96 -3.92
C ILE A 36 1.31 -12.43 -4.25
N ASN A 37 1.79 -12.72 -5.46
CA ASN A 37 2.12 -14.07 -5.87
C ASN A 37 3.24 -14.70 -5.03
N SER A 38 4.21 -13.91 -4.58
CA SER A 38 5.36 -14.43 -3.82
C SER A 38 5.17 -14.47 -2.31
N ARG A 39 4.22 -13.72 -1.75
CA ARG A 39 4.08 -13.56 -0.29
C ARG A 39 2.77 -14.08 0.29
N ILE A 40 1.75 -14.30 -0.52
CA ILE A 40 0.43 -14.77 -0.07
C ILE A 40 0.23 -16.18 -0.63
N ALA A 41 0.03 -17.16 0.26
CA ALA A 41 -0.21 -18.53 -0.17
C ALA A 41 -1.59 -18.67 -0.82
N ASP A 42 -1.79 -19.72 -1.62
CA ASP A 42 -3.08 -19.97 -2.25
C ASP A 42 -4.12 -20.31 -1.19
N GLY A 43 -5.31 -19.70 -1.30
CA GLY A 43 -6.36 -19.80 -0.29
C GLY A 43 -6.19 -18.89 0.94
N GLU A 44 -5.09 -18.14 1.05
CA GLU A 44 -4.93 -17.13 2.10
C GLU A 44 -5.50 -15.76 1.70
N THR A 45 -5.78 -14.94 2.71
CA THR A 45 -6.27 -13.57 2.55
C THR A 45 -5.13 -12.56 2.57
N ALA A 46 -5.24 -11.55 1.70
CA ALA A 46 -4.41 -10.37 1.69
C ALA A 46 -5.07 -9.24 2.49
N SER A 47 -4.31 -8.55 3.34
CA SER A 47 -4.78 -7.32 3.98
C SER A 47 -4.48 -6.10 3.11
N VAL A 48 -5.51 -5.30 2.87
CA VAL A 48 -5.42 -4.05 2.11
C VAL A 48 -5.95 -2.89 2.95
N PHE A 49 -5.38 -1.70 2.75
CA PHE A 49 -5.78 -0.48 3.43
C PHE A 49 -6.27 0.53 2.41
N ARG A 50 -7.49 1.02 2.61
CA ARG A 50 -8.07 2.11 1.83
C ARG A 50 -7.90 3.44 2.57
N CYS A 51 -7.37 4.43 1.86
CA CYS A 51 -7.28 5.82 2.29
C CYS A 51 -7.93 6.71 1.23
N GLY A 52 -9.23 6.99 1.41
CA GLY A 52 -10.03 7.72 0.43
C GLY A 52 -10.15 6.94 -0.89
N ASN A 53 -9.59 7.49 -1.97
CA ASN A 53 -9.60 6.84 -3.30
C ASN A 53 -8.36 5.96 -3.54
N PHE A 54 -7.43 5.92 -2.59
CA PHE A 54 -6.22 5.12 -2.68
C PHE A 54 -6.39 3.81 -1.92
N ILE A 55 -5.91 2.71 -2.49
CA ILE A 55 -5.87 1.39 -1.86
C ILE A 55 -4.44 0.86 -1.95
N ASP A 56 -3.96 0.27 -0.86
CA ASP A 56 -2.61 -0.30 -0.82
C ASP A 56 -2.55 -1.62 -0.07
N LEU A 57 -1.65 -2.50 -0.51
CA LEU A 57 -1.36 -3.79 0.11
C LEU A 57 -0.39 -3.57 1.28
N CYS A 58 -0.81 -3.93 2.50
CA CYS A 58 0.03 -3.84 3.70
C CYS A 58 -0.49 -4.77 4.80
N ARG A 59 0.40 -5.33 5.61
CA ARG A 59 0.04 -6.11 6.81
C ARG A 59 -0.48 -5.25 7.97
N GLY A 60 -0.09 -3.97 8.00
CA GLY A 60 -0.38 -3.06 9.10
C GLY A 60 0.42 -3.36 10.39
N PRO A 61 0.03 -2.75 11.52
CA PRO A 61 -1.08 -1.81 11.69
C PRO A 61 -0.79 -0.42 11.07
N HIS A 62 -1.84 0.29 10.70
CA HIS A 62 -1.81 1.71 10.33
C HIS A 62 -2.33 2.58 11.47
N VAL A 63 -1.99 3.87 11.46
CA VAL A 63 -2.72 4.88 12.25
C VAL A 63 -4.18 4.94 11.81
N ALA A 64 -5.08 5.36 12.70
CA ALA A 64 -6.52 5.34 12.40
C ALA A 64 -6.93 6.28 11.24
N ARG A 65 -6.30 7.46 11.15
CA ARG A 65 -6.64 8.49 10.17
C ARG A 65 -5.46 9.40 9.83
N THR A 66 -5.48 10.00 8.65
CA THR A 66 -4.38 10.83 8.12
C THR A 66 -4.06 12.05 8.99
N GLY A 67 -5.05 12.61 9.70
CA GLY A 67 -4.87 13.80 10.55
C GLY A 67 -4.02 13.55 11.80
N LEU A 68 -3.75 12.29 12.15
CA LEU A 68 -2.80 11.95 13.22
C LEU A 68 -1.35 12.23 12.82
N VAL A 69 -1.06 12.32 11.52
CA VAL A 69 0.28 12.66 11.00
C VAL A 69 0.46 14.17 11.04
N LYS A 70 0.97 14.70 12.16
CA LYS A 70 1.10 16.16 12.38
C LYS A 70 2.33 16.80 11.70
N ALA A 71 3.41 16.03 11.58
CA ALA A 71 4.68 16.51 11.04
C ALA A 71 5.15 15.57 9.93
N LEU A 72 5.29 16.10 8.71
CA LEU A 72 5.79 15.38 7.55
C LEU A 72 6.67 16.31 6.71
N TRP A 73 7.88 15.87 6.42
CA TRP A 73 8.82 16.55 5.52
C TRP A 73 9.54 15.52 4.64
N ILE A 74 9.47 15.70 3.32
CA ILE A 74 10.27 14.97 2.33
C ILE A 74 11.67 15.61 2.23
N GLN A 75 12.72 14.85 2.53
CA GLN A 75 14.10 15.37 2.54
C GLN A 75 14.78 15.29 1.18
N ARG A 76 14.94 14.07 0.66
CA ARG A 76 15.68 13.77 -0.57
C ARG A 76 15.09 12.55 -1.27
N SER A 77 15.36 12.40 -2.56
CA SER A 77 15.07 11.19 -3.33
C SER A 77 16.37 10.51 -3.76
N SER A 78 16.36 9.18 -3.88
CA SER A 78 17.47 8.38 -4.41
C SER A 78 16.93 7.26 -5.29
N GLY A 79 17.77 6.70 -6.17
CA GLY A 79 17.42 5.52 -6.96
C GLY A 79 17.57 4.24 -6.13
N CYS A 80 16.70 3.26 -6.38
CA CYS A 80 16.85 1.90 -5.90
C CYS A 80 16.40 0.91 -6.97
N TYR A 81 17.05 -0.24 -7.02
CA TYR A 81 16.67 -1.34 -7.91
C TYR A 81 15.62 -2.23 -7.26
N TRP A 82 14.70 -2.73 -8.05
CA TRP A 82 13.69 -3.66 -7.57
C TRP A 82 14.35 -4.95 -7.09
N LYS A 83 14.05 -5.39 -5.86
CA LYS A 83 14.74 -6.51 -5.20
C LYS A 83 16.27 -6.38 -5.14
N GLY A 84 16.82 -5.18 -5.32
CA GLY A 84 18.26 -4.95 -5.34
C GLY A 84 18.97 -5.46 -6.60
N ASP A 85 18.23 -5.86 -7.63
CA ASP A 85 18.80 -6.41 -8.87
C ASP A 85 18.95 -5.32 -9.93
N GLN A 86 20.20 -4.93 -10.21
CA GLN A 86 20.53 -3.92 -11.22
C GLN A 86 20.32 -4.41 -12.65
N ALA A 87 20.39 -5.72 -12.90
CA ALA A 87 20.33 -6.28 -14.25
C ALA A 87 18.89 -6.38 -14.79
N ARG A 88 17.90 -6.10 -13.94
CA ARG A 88 16.48 -6.15 -14.25
C ARG A 88 15.94 -4.80 -14.71
#